data_AF-A0A0H3UAI2-F1
#
_entry.id   AF-A0A0H3UAI2-F1
#
_cell.length_a   1.000
_cell.length_b   1.000
_cell.length_c   1.000
_cell.angle_alpha   90.00
_cell.angle_beta   90.00
_cell.angle_gamma   90.00
#
_symmetry.space_group_name_H-M   'P 1'
#
loop_
_entity.id
_entity.type
_entity.pdbx_description
1 polymer ?
#
loop_
_entity_poly.entity_id
_entity_poly.type
_entity_poly.pdbx_seq_one_letter_code
_entity_poly.pdbx_strand_id
1 'polypeptide(L)'
;QYNADARLMAEFEQSGKSGKFFNYSKSVSHAPNTLSTEEEMTAYLSKIQRGSLVQAFGCMLAVEEPSLKIIGHSENCFDMLGLKSVVEPKKLMGLIGVDARTLFTSSSRASLDKAVASREISFLNPIWVHSCTTHKPFYAILHRIDVGIVIDLEPARACDPAMLHASAVQSQKLAVRAISRLQSLPGGDVGVLCDTVVEDVQKLTGYDRVMVYKFHEDNHGEVVSEIRRSDLEPYLGLHYPSTDIPQAARFLFMQNRVRMICDCRAKPVKIIQSKELKQPLCLVNST
;
A
#
# COMPACT_ATOMS: atom_id res chain seq x y z
N GLN A 1 -17.30 -10.14 15.39
CA GLN A 1 -17.17 -9.59 14.03
C GLN A 1 -15.94 -10.12 13.32
N TYR A 2 -14.74 -10.13 13.93
CA TYR A 2 -13.57 -10.86 13.39
C TYR A 2 -13.87 -12.28 12.90
N ASN A 3 -14.78 -13.00 13.56
CA ASN A 3 -15.16 -14.36 13.18
C ASN A 3 -15.80 -14.46 11.79
N ALA A 4 -16.61 -13.46 11.40
CA ALA A 4 -17.23 -13.44 10.08
C ALA A 4 -16.19 -13.14 8.99
N ASP A 5 -15.30 -12.18 9.25
CA ASP A 5 -14.23 -11.76 8.34
C ASP A 5 -13.23 -12.90 8.09
N ALA A 6 -12.77 -13.57 9.16
CA ALA A 6 -11.82 -14.68 9.08
C ALA A 6 -12.40 -15.85 8.27
N ARG A 7 -13.68 -16.15 8.47
CA ARG A 7 -14.38 -17.20 7.74
C ARG A 7 -14.55 -16.88 6.26
N LEU A 8 -14.97 -15.65 5.92
CA LEU A 8 -15.11 -15.23 4.52
C LEU A 8 -13.77 -15.36 3.78
N MET A 9 -12.66 -15.02 4.44
CA MET A 9 -11.33 -15.21 3.89
C MET A 9 -10.98 -16.69 3.71
N ALA A 10 -11.31 -17.56 4.67
CA ALA A 10 -11.08 -19.00 4.57
C ALA A 10 -11.88 -19.64 3.42
N GLU A 11 -13.17 -19.28 3.25
CA GLU A 11 -14.01 -19.74 2.14
C GLU A 11 -13.46 -19.28 0.79
N PHE A 12 -13.00 -18.02 0.69
CA PHE A 12 -12.34 -17.50 -0.51
C PHE A 12 -11.08 -18.30 -0.84
N GLU A 13 -10.23 -18.61 0.12
CA GLU A 13 -9.03 -19.42 -0.12
C GLU A 13 -9.35 -20.83 -0.58
N GLN A 14 -10.33 -21.47 0.06
CA GLN A 14 -10.74 -22.82 -0.30
C GLN A 14 -11.29 -22.85 -1.74
N SER A 15 -12.00 -21.80 -2.15
CA SER A 15 -12.46 -21.64 -3.54
C SER A 15 -11.27 -21.55 -4.52
N GLY A 16 -10.24 -20.76 -4.19
CA GLY A 16 -9.03 -20.62 -5.01
C GLY A 16 -8.22 -21.91 -5.11
N LYS A 17 -8.13 -22.69 -4.02
CA LYS A 17 -7.45 -24.01 -4.01
C LYS A 17 -8.26 -25.09 -4.76
N SER A 18 -9.59 -25.02 -4.71
CA SER A 18 -10.49 -26.00 -5.35
C SER A 18 -10.89 -25.64 -6.79
N GLY A 19 -10.52 -24.45 -7.28
CA GLY A 19 -10.93 -23.94 -8.59
C GLY A 19 -12.41 -23.59 -8.70
N LYS A 20 -13.15 -23.53 -7.57
CA LYS A 20 -14.57 -23.16 -7.54
C LYS A 20 -14.72 -21.64 -7.50
N PHE A 21 -15.78 -21.12 -8.11
CA PHE A 21 -16.09 -19.69 -8.08
C PHE A 21 -16.55 -19.26 -6.69
N PHE A 22 -15.88 -18.26 -6.10
CA PHE A 22 -16.30 -17.64 -4.85
C PHE A 22 -17.49 -16.71 -5.09
N ASN A 23 -18.62 -16.97 -4.44
CA ASN A 23 -19.80 -16.11 -4.52
C ASN A 23 -20.00 -15.35 -3.21
N TYR A 24 -19.46 -14.13 -3.16
CA TYR A 24 -19.50 -13.28 -1.97
C TYR A 24 -20.94 -13.01 -1.47
N SER A 25 -21.87 -12.67 -2.37
CA SER A 25 -23.26 -12.37 -2.00
C SER A 25 -23.97 -13.54 -1.32
N LYS A 26 -23.65 -14.79 -1.70
CA LYS A 26 -24.18 -16.00 -1.06
C LYS A 26 -23.53 -16.26 0.30
N SER A 27 -22.21 -16.09 0.41
CA SER A 27 -21.48 -16.31 1.67
C SER A 27 -21.90 -15.32 2.77
N VAL A 28 -22.19 -14.07 2.42
CA VAL A 28 -22.67 -13.06 3.39
C VAL A 28 -24.13 -13.31 3.82
N SER A 29 -24.99 -13.71 2.88
CA SER A 29 -26.43 -13.91 3.16
C SER A 29 -26.76 -15.20 3.92
N HIS A 30 -25.91 -16.24 3.81
CA HIS A 30 -26.15 -17.56 4.40
C HIS A 30 -25.13 -17.90 5.49
N ALA A 31 -24.57 -16.92 6.21
CA ALA A 31 -23.58 -17.20 7.25
C ALA A 31 -24.23 -17.91 8.47
N PRO A 32 -24.03 -19.23 8.72
CA PRO A 32 -24.46 -19.85 9.96
C PRO A 32 -23.73 -19.23 11.16
N ASN A 33 -24.44 -19.16 12.30
CA ASN A 33 -23.99 -18.63 13.60
C ASN A 33 -22.84 -19.42 14.28
N THR A 34 -22.08 -20.21 13.53
CA THR A 34 -20.92 -20.96 14.04
C THR A 34 -19.73 -20.03 14.25
N LEU A 35 -19.13 -20.09 15.44
CA LEU A 35 -17.92 -19.37 15.82
C LEU A 35 -16.73 -19.85 14.95
N SER A 36 -15.94 -18.91 14.42
CA SER A 36 -14.65 -19.24 13.81
C SER A 36 -13.67 -19.72 14.87
N THR A 37 -12.71 -20.56 14.49
CA THR A 37 -11.67 -21.00 15.41
C THR A 37 -10.65 -19.88 15.67
N GLU A 38 -9.95 -19.92 16.81
CA GLU A 38 -8.86 -18.97 17.11
C GLU A 38 -7.73 -19.03 16.06
N GLU A 39 -7.53 -20.20 15.46
CA GLU A 39 -6.58 -20.44 14.38
C GLU A 39 -6.95 -19.66 13.11
N GLU A 40 -8.23 -19.64 12.73
CA GLU A 40 -8.73 -18.88 11.57
C GLU A 40 -8.53 -17.37 11.77
N MET A 41 -8.78 -16.87 12.98
CA MET A 41 -8.59 -15.45 13.31
C MET A 41 -7.11 -15.04 13.26
N THR A 42 -6.23 -15.89 13.77
CA THR A 42 -4.78 -15.63 13.77
C THR A 42 -4.22 -15.71 12.35
N ALA A 43 -4.67 -16.67 11.56
CA ALA A 43 -4.30 -16.78 10.14
C ALA A 43 -4.76 -15.55 9.35
N TYR A 44 -5.99 -15.08 9.58
CA TYR A 44 -6.56 -13.91 8.95
C TYR A 44 -5.74 -12.63 9.23
N LEU A 45 -5.46 -12.34 10.51
CA LEU A 45 -4.67 -11.17 10.90
C LEU A 45 -3.23 -11.26 10.39
N SER A 46 -2.61 -12.44 10.52
CA SER A 46 -1.26 -12.68 10.04
C SER A 46 -1.16 -12.46 8.53
N LYS A 47 -2.16 -12.90 7.75
CA LYS A 47 -2.17 -12.75 6.29
C LYS A 47 -2.30 -11.30 5.85
N ILE A 48 -3.13 -10.51 6.54
CA ILE A 48 -3.26 -9.08 6.26
C ILE A 48 -1.94 -8.36 6.54
N GLN A 49 -1.24 -8.72 7.63
CA GLN A 49 -0.01 -8.04 8.02
C GLN A 49 1.24 -8.55 7.26
N ARG A 50 1.24 -9.82 6.86
CA ARG A 50 2.41 -10.57 6.37
C ARG A 50 2.07 -11.38 5.11
N GLY A 51 1.34 -10.77 4.17
CA GLY A 51 0.80 -11.45 2.98
C GLY A 51 1.83 -11.91 1.95
N SER A 52 3.12 -11.55 2.08
CA SER A 52 4.23 -11.93 1.17
C SER A 52 4.02 -11.57 -0.31
N LEU A 53 3.08 -10.68 -0.60
CA LEU A 53 2.72 -10.25 -1.94
C LEU A 53 2.69 -8.72 -1.98
N VAL A 54 3.20 -8.15 -3.08
CA VAL A 54 3.18 -6.70 -3.35
C VAL A 54 2.58 -6.44 -4.74
N GLN A 55 2.23 -5.17 -5.00
CA GLN A 55 1.73 -4.75 -6.29
C GLN A 55 2.85 -4.71 -7.34
N ALA A 56 2.50 -4.92 -8.61
CA ALA A 56 3.48 -5.04 -9.69
C ALA A 56 4.03 -3.69 -10.22
N PHE A 57 3.45 -2.55 -9.81
CA PHE A 57 3.84 -1.23 -10.33
C PHE A 57 5.20 -0.75 -9.79
N GLY A 58 5.61 -1.25 -8.63
CA GLY A 58 6.88 -0.95 -7.96
C GLY A 58 7.61 -2.24 -7.57
N CYS A 59 8.75 -2.09 -6.91
CA CYS A 59 9.46 -3.22 -6.30
C CYS A 59 9.79 -2.92 -4.84
N MET A 60 10.02 -3.97 -4.05
CA MET A 60 10.26 -3.84 -2.61
C MET A 60 11.57 -4.51 -2.24
N LEU A 61 12.34 -3.87 -1.34
CA LEU A 61 13.51 -4.42 -0.69
C LEU A 61 13.33 -4.36 0.83
N ALA A 62 13.64 -5.45 1.52
CA ALA A 62 13.76 -5.48 2.97
C ALA A 62 15.23 -5.64 3.33
N VAL A 63 15.73 -4.78 4.22
CA VAL A 63 17.15 -4.72 4.60
C VAL A 63 17.30 -4.77 6.12
N GLU A 64 18.38 -5.40 6.59
CA GLU A 64 18.76 -5.45 8.00
C GLU A 64 19.40 -4.12 8.45
N GLU A 65 19.08 -3.66 9.66
CA GLU A 65 19.75 -2.52 10.31
C GLU A 65 20.82 -3.05 11.29
N PRO A 66 22.07 -2.54 11.29
CA PRO A 66 22.60 -1.38 10.55
C PRO A 66 23.33 -1.74 9.24
N SER A 67 23.43 -3.02 8.90
CA SER A 67 24.31 -3.51 7.82
C SER A 67 23.80 -3.15 6.41
N LEU A 68 22.51 -2.85 6.27
CA LEU A 68 21.78 -2.67 5.01
C LEU A 68 21.90 -3.86 4.05
N LYS A 69 22.16 -5.05 4.60
CA LYS A 69 22.11 -6.29 3.84
C LYS A 69 20.66 -6.64 3.54
N ILE A 70 20.39 -7.04 2.31
CA ILE A 70 19.05 -7.42 1.88
C ILE A 70 18.67 -8.75 2.55
N ILE A 71 17.55 -8.73 3.28
CA ILE A 71 16.93 -9.89 3.92
C ILE A 71 15.67 -10.35 3.18
N GLY A 72 15.15 -9.53 2.28
CA GLY A 72 14.08 -9.90 1.35
C GLY A 72 13.96 -8.93 0.18
N HIS A 73 13.39 -9.40 -0.92
CA HIS A 73 13.13 -8.59 -2.11
C HIS A 73 11.94 -9.13 -2.88
N SER A 74 11.26 -8.27 -3.65
CA SER A 74 10.25 -8.72 -4.60
C SER A 74 10.90 -9.41 -5.82
N GLU A 75 10.19 -10.35 -6.45
CA GLU A 75 10.68 -11.07 -7.64
C GLU A 75 10.99 -10.14 -8.82
N ASN A 76 10.21 -9.07 -8.99
CA ASN A 76 10.37 -8.10 -10.07
C ASN A 76 11.53 -7.10 -9.86
N CYS A 77 12.23 -7.15 -8.73
CA CYS A 77 13.29 -6.19 -8.40
C CYS A 77 14.44 -6.22 -9.42
N PHE A 78 14.84 -7.40 -9.89
CA PHE A 78 15.89 -7.54 -10.91
C PHE A 78 15.53 -6.85 -12.23
N ASP A 79 14.27 -6.97 -12.63
CA ASP A 79 13.76 -6.43 -13.89
C ASP A 79 13.63 -4.91 -13.81
N MET A 80 13.09 -4.39 -12.70
CA MET A 80 12.87 -2.96 -12.50
C MET A 80 14.18 -2.19 -12.33
N LEU A 81 15.12 -2.69 -11.54
CA LEU A 81 16.42 -2.05 -11.32
C LEU A 81 17.41 -2.31 -12.47
N GLY A 82 17.12 -3.26 -13.36
CA GLY A 82 17.95 -3.61 -14.52
C GLY A 82 19.19 -4.44 -14.17
N LEU A 83 19.09 -5.30 -13.15
CA LEU A 83 20.19 -6.07 -12.58
C LEU A 83 20.49 -7.38 -13.34
N LYS A 84 19.77 -7.68 -14.43
CA LYS A 84 19.89 -8.92 -15.21
C LYS A 84 21.30 -9.19 -15.75
N SER A 85 22.14 -8.16 -15.90
CA SER A 85 23.51 -8.30 -16.40
C SER A 85 24.56 -8.53 -15.31
N VAL A 86 24.22 -8.33 -14.02
CA VAL A 86 25.19 -8.29 -12.91
C VAL A 86 25.13 -9.55 -12.04
N VAL A 87 24.00 -10.25 -12.02
CA VAL A 87 23.78 -11.43 -11.17
C VAL A 87 23.57 -12.65 -12.05
N GLU A 88 24.48 -13.62 -11.98
CA GLU A 88 24.31 -14.90 -12.68
C GLU A 88 22.96 -15.55 -12.30
N PRO A 89 22.17 -16.01 -13.29
CA PRO A 89 20.81 -16.54 -13.06
C PRO A 89 20.74 -17.86 -12.26
N LYS A 90 21.87 -18.39 -11.77
CA LYS A 90 21.94 -19.68 -11.06
C LYS A 90 21.86 -19.60 -9.53
N LYS A 91 21.83 -18.42 -8.91
CA LYS A 91 21.52 -18.28 -7.47
C LYS A 91 20.09 -17.77 -7.28
N LEU A 92 19.17 -18.68 -6.98
CA LEU A 92 17.78 -18.40 -6.59
C LEU A 92 17.65 -17.44 -5.39
N MET A 93 18.75 -17.16 -4.67
CA MET A 93 18.84 -16.24 -3.53
C MET A 93 19.53 -14.91 -3.87
N GLY A 94 19.69 -14.57 -5.15
CA GLY A 94 20.74 -13.68 -5.68
C GLY A 94 21.00 -12.33 -4.99
N LEU A 95 19.98 -11.69 -4.41
CA LEU A 95 20.16 -10.41 -3.69
C LEU A 95 20.28 -10.57 -2.18
N ILE A 96 19.88 -11.69 -1.60
CA ILE A 96 19.92 -11.90 -0.15
C ILE A 96 21.37 -11.85 0.35
N GLY A 97 21.62 -11.02 1.36
CA GLY A 97 22.95 -10.78 1.93
C GLY A 97 23.80 -9.74 1.19
N VAL A 98 23.36 -9.25 0.02
CA VAL A 98 24.00 -8.15 -0.70
C VAL A 98 23.68 -6.84 0.00
N ASP A 99 24.65 -5.92 0.06
CA ASP A 99 24.44 -4.57 0.55
C ASP A 99 23.56 -3.78 -0.43
N ALA A 100 22.38 -3.36 0.01
CA ALA A 100 21.40 -2.66 -0.82
C ALA A 100 21.94 -1.36 -1.43
N ARG A 101 22.95 -0.73 -0.81
CA ARG A 101 23.59 0.49 -1.32
C ARG A 101 24.25 0.27 -2.67
N THR A 102 24.73 -0.95 -2.93
CA THR A 102 25.38 -1.29 -4.21
C THR A 102 24.44 -1.17 -5.41
N LEU A 103 23.12 -1.28 -5.19
CA LEU A 103 22.09 -1.19 -6.23
C LEU A 103 21.83 0.24 -6.71
N PHE A 104 22.32 1.25 -5.97
CA PHE A 104 22.08 2.66 -6.26
C PHE A 104 23.37 3.44 -6.51
N THR A 105 23.24 4.62 -7.11
CA THR A 105 24.35 5.56 -7.35
C THR A 105 24.94 6.10 -6.04
N SER A 106 26.18 6.58 -6.07
CA SER A 106 26.87 7.09 -4.87
C SER A 106 26.12 8.22 -4.15
N SER A 107 25.42 9.09 -4.88
CA SER A 107 24.59 10.14 -4.28
C SER A 107 23.39 9.55 -3.53
N SER A 108 22.71 8.57 -4.14
CA SER A 108 21.59 7.88 -3.51
C SER A 108 22.00 7.07 -2.30
N ARG A 109 23.21 6.49 -2.27
CA ARG A 109 23.76 5.82 -1.08
C ARG A 109 23.83 6.76 0.11
N ALA A 110 24.41 7.94 -0.07
CA ALA A 110 24.52 8.94 1.00
C ALA A 110 23.13 9.39 1.51
N SER A 111 22.16 9.53 0.61
CA SER A 111 20.77 9.84 1.00
C SER A 111 20.11 8.73 1.81
N LEU A 112 20.31 7.47 1.42
CA LEU A 112 19.81 6.30 2.15
C LEU A 112 20.48 6.16 3.52
N ASP A 113 21.82 6.30 3.60
CA ASP A 113 22.55 6.26 4.87
C ASP A 113 22.07 7.35 5.83
N LYS A 114 21.85 8.57 5.34
CA LYS A 114 21.27 9.67 6.13
C LYS A 114 19.87 9.36 6.63
N ALA A 115 19.05 8.71 5.81
CA ALA A 115 17.69 8.36 6.21
C ALA A 115 17.67 7.27 7.26
N VAL A 116 18.44 6.20 7.07
CA VAL A 116 18.57 5.11 8.05
C VAL A 116 19.11 5.63 9.39
N ALA A 117 20.04 6.59 9.37
CA ALA A 117 20.53 7.22 10.59
C ALA A 117 19.50 8.12 11.31
N SER A 118 18.40 8.51 10.63
CA SER A 118 17.35 9.33 11.24
C SER A 118 16.49 8.52 12.21
N ARG A 119 16.15 9.12 13.36
CA ARG A 119 15.21 8.53 14.32
C ARG A 119 13.81 8.35 13.72
N GLU A 120 13.38 9.33 12.93
CA GLU A 120 12.08 9.33 12.26
C GLU A 120 12.30 9.34 10.74
N ILE A 121 12.31 8.16 10.14
CA ILE A 121 12.51 7.97 8.69
C ILE A 121 11.35 8.56 7.88
N SER A 122 10.12 8.51 8.42
CA SER A 122 8.91 8.92 7.71
C SER A 122 8.95 10.38 7.23
N PHE A 123 9.67 11.27 7.91
CA PHE A 123 9.82 12.68 7.48
C PHE A 123 10.74 12.88 6.28
N LEU A 124 11.58 11.90 5.98
CA LEU A 124 12.49 11.95 4.83
C LEU A 124 11.88 11.28 3.60
N ASN A 125 10.73 10.61 3.75
CA ASN A 125 10.02 10.02 2.64
C ASN A 125 9.30 11.10 1.80
N PRO A 126 9.27 10.96 0.46
CA PRO A 126 10.01 9.98 -0.34
C PRO A 126 11.46 10.42 -0.59
N ILE A 127 12.40 9.47 -0.58
CA ILE A 127 13.80 9.70 -0.93
C ILE A 127 13.99 9.44 -2.41
N TRP A 128 14.68 10.35 -3.10
CA TRP A 128 14.96 10.15 -4.51
C TRP A 128 16.21 9.29 -4.71
N VAL A 129 16.05 8.14 -5.36
CA VAL A 129 17.15 7.21 -5.66
C VAL A 129 17.26 6.90 -7.14
N HIS A 130 18.47 6.61 -7.60
CA HIS A 130 18.76 6.21 -8.97
C HIS A 130 19.42 4.84 -9.00
N SER A 131 18.94 3.95 -9.87
CA SER A 131 19.61 2.65 -10.11
C SER A 131 21.05 2.87 -10.60
N CYS A 132 22.01 2.12 -10.07
CA CYS A 132 23.41 2.22 -10.49
C CYS A 132 23.64 1.73 -11.92
N THR A 133 22.81 0.80 -12.42
CA THR A 133 22.99 0.19 -13.74
C THR A 133 22.22 0.95 -14.82
N THR A 134 20.95 1.27 -14.55
CA THR A 134 20.07 1.87 -15.56
C THR A 134 19.92 3.37 -15.42
N HIS A 135 20.40 3.96 -14.32
CA HIS A 135 20.18 5.36 -13.95
C HIS A 135 18.70 5.77 -13.90
N LYS A 136 17.77 4.81 -13.87
CA LYS A 136 16.34 5.09 -13.74
C LYS A 136 16.05 5.66 -12.36
N PRO A 137 15.21 6.71 -12.28
CA PRO A 137 14.82 7.32 -11.02
C PRO A 137 13.68 6.55 -10.34
N PHE A 138 13.75 6.44 -9.02
CA PHE A 138 12.71 5.86 -8.18
C PHE A 138 12.45 6.75 -6.96
N TYR A 139 11.21 6.79 -6.51
CA TYR A 139 10.89 7.21 -5.15
C TYR A 139 11.08 6.02 -4.22
N ALA A 140 11.98 6.16 -3.26
CA ALA A 140 12.20 5.21 -2.19
C ALA A 140 11.42 5.65 -0.95
N ILE A 141 10.50 4.82 -0.50
CA ILE A 141 9.67 5.06 0.68
C ILE A 141 10.07 4.03 1.73
N LEU A 142 10.62 4.50 2.84
CA LEU A 142 11.25 3.65 3.85
C LEU A 142 10.37 3.54 5.08
N HIS A 143 10.21 2.31 5.58
CA HIS A 143 9.44 2.00 6.78
C HIS A 143 10.20 1.02 7.66
N ARG A 144 10.36 1.33 8.96
CA ARG A 144 10.93 0.38 9.93
C ARG A 144 9.91 -0.70 10.28
N ILE A 145 10.39 -1.93 10.30
CA ILE A 145 9.65 -3.13 10.69
C ILE A 145 10.38 -3.87 11.81
N ASP A 146 9.81 -4.97 12.27
CA ASP A 146 10.33 -5.79 13.36
C ASP A 146 11.72 -6.40 13.11
N VAL A 147 12.06 -6.66 11.84
CA VAL A 147 13.33 -7.31 11.45
C VAL A 147 14.29 -6.41 10.66
N GLY A 148 13.97 -5.13 10.49
CA GLY A 148 14.78 -4.20 9.69
C GLY A 148 13.98 -3.07 9.06
N ILE A 149 14.32 -2.70 7.83
CA ILE A 149 13.69 -1.61 7.07
C ILE A 149 13.14 -2.16 5.76
N VAL A 150 11.89 -1.84 5.44
CA VAL A 150 11.28 -2.03 4.13
C VAL A 150 11.48 -0.76 3.31
N ILE A 151 11.89 -0.93 2.06
CA ILE A 151 12.11 0.12 1.07
C ILE A 151 11.22 -0.20 -0.13
N ASP A 152 10.16 0.58 -0.30
CA ASP A 152 9.31 0.52 -1.48
C ASP A 152 9.87 1.46 -2.54
N LEU A 153 10.05 0.93 -3.76
CA LEU A 153 10.65 1.63 -4.88
C LEU A 153 9.60 1.80 -5.98
N GLU A 154 9.11 3.03 -6.10
CA GLU A 154 8.14 3.42 -7.10
C GLU A 154 8.86 4.09 -8.29
N PRO A 155 8.66 3.63 -9.53
CA PRO A 155 9.33 4.22 -10.68
C PRO A 155 8.85 5.66 -10.88
N ALA A 156 9.77 6.61 -10.80
CA ALA A 156 9.48 8.00 -11.09
C ALA A 156 9.52 8.19 -12.62
N ARG A 157 8.63 9.06 -13.15
CA ARG A 157 8.74 9.47 -14.55
C ARG A 157 10.08 10.17 -14.74
N ALA A 158 10.79 9.82 -15.81
CA ALA A 158 12.03 10.49 -16.20
C ALA A 158 11.69 11.94 -16.60
N CYS A 159 11.69 12.84 -15.63
CA CYS A 159 11.56 14.26 -15.79
C CYS A 159 12.85 14.93 -15.33
N ASP A 160 13.10 16.13 -15.87
CA ASP A 160 14.15 17.00 -15.36
C ASP A 160 14.02 17.13 -13.83
N PRO A 161 15.11 16.98 -13.05
CA PRO A 161 15.13 17.27 -11.63
C PRO A 161 14.39 18.56 -11.24
N ALA A 162 14.48 19.62 -12.04
CA ALA A 162 13.78 20.87 -11.79
C ALA A 162 12.24 20.73 -11.93
N MET A 163 11.76 19.98 -12.92
CA MET A 163 10.34 19.73 -13.11
C MET A 163 9.73 18.86 -12.02
N LEU A 164 10.48 17.91 -11.47
CA LEU A 164 10.02 17.07 -10.37
C LEU A 164 9.81 17.89 -9.09
N HIS A 165 10.77 18.74 -8.71
CA HIS A 165 10.60 19.67 -7.59
C HIS A 165 9.40 20.59 -7.82
N ALA A 166 9.24 21.13 -9.03
CA ALA A 166 8.08 21.96 -9.37
C ALA A 166 6.75 21.19 -9.20
N SER A 167 6.70 19.92 -9.62
CA SER A 167 5.50 19.08 -9.49
C SER A 167 5.15 18.75 -8.04
N ALA A 168 6.16 18.47 -7.19
CA ALA A 168 5.97 18.22 -5.77
C ALA A 168 5.53 19.49 -5.02
N VAL A 169 6.11 20.64 -5.35
CA VAL A 169 5.67 21.93 -4.79
C VAL A 169 4.25 22.26 -5.25
N GLN A 170 3.90 21.95 -6.50
CA GLN A 170 2.55 22.18 -7.02
C GLN A 170 1.50 21.34 -6.29
N SER A 171 1.74 20.05 -6.07
CA SER A 171 0.81 19.18 -5.34
C SER A 171 0.62 19.64 -3.89
N GLN A 172 1.72 20.02 -3.21
CA GLN A 172 1.66 20.63 -1.88
C GLN A 172 0.85 21.93 -1.87
N LYS A 173 1.06 22.81 -2.86
CA LYS A 173 0.31 24.07 -2.97
C LYS A 173 -1.18 23.84 -3.19
N LEU A 174 -1.55 22.83 -3.98
CA LEU A 174 -2.95 22.44 -4.17
C LEU A 174 -3.55 21.90 -2.86
N ALA A 175 -2.80 21.09 -2.10
CA ALA A 175 -3.24 20.61 -0.79
C ALA A 175 -3.43 21.75 0.22
N VAL A 176 -2.49 22.70 0.30
CA VAL A 176 -2.62 23.90 1.15
C VAL A 176 -3.85 24.73 0.75
N ARG A 177 -4.10 24.88 -0.56
CA ARG A 177 -5.30 25.57 -1.05
C ARG A 177 -6.59 24.84 -0.66
N ALA A 178 -6.62 23.51 -0.76
CA ALA A 178 -7.76 22.71 -0.34
C ALA A 178 -8.01 22.86 1.18
N ILE A 179 -6.96 22.77 2.00
CA ILE A 179 -7.05 22.98 3.45
C ILE A 179 -7.59 24.38 3.76
N SER A 180 -7.08 25.42 3.10
CA SER A 180 -7.55 26.79 3.28
C SER A 180 -9.02 26.96 2.88
N ARG A 181 -9.47 26.29 1.80
CA ARG A 181 -10.88 26.26 1.39
C ARG A 181 -11.74 25.63 2.48
N LEU A 182 -11.33 24.48 3.01
CA LEU A 182 -12.05 23.79 4.11
C LEU A 182 -12.12 24.65 5.38
N GLN A 183 -11.05 25.34 5.74
CA GLN A 183 -11.01 26.24 6.91
C GLN A 183 -11.92 27.47 6.77
N SER A 184 -12.23 27.88 5.53
CA SER A 184 -13.10 29.03 5.27
C SER A 184 -14.60 28.70 5.25
N LEU A 185 -14.97 27.42 5.33
CA LEU A 185 -16.37 27.00 5.33
C LEU A 185 -17.08 27.39 6.63
N PRO A 186 -18.37 27.77 6.58
CA PRO A 186 -19.16 27.99 7.78
C PRO A 186 -19.29 26.68 8.56
N GLY A 187 -19.11 26.74 9.88
CA GLY A 187 -19.29 25.58 10.75
C GLY A 187 -20.77 25.14 10.83
N GLY A 188 -20.98 23.87 11.17
CA GLY A 188 -22.33 23.32 11.46
C GLY A 188 -22.94 22.47 10.34
N ASP A 189 -22.33 22.42 9.15
CA ASP A 189 -22.79 21.58 8.04
C ASP A 189 -21.71 20.57 7.62
N VAL A 190 -21.90 19.31 8.02
CA VAL A 190 -21.00 18.21 7.66
C VAL A 190 -21.17 17.82 6.18
N GLY A 191 -22.36 18.01 5.60
CA GLY A 191 -22.61 17.68 4.19
C GLY A 191 -21.77 18.55 3.27
N VAL A 192 -21.82 19.87 3.47
CA VAL A 192 -21.02 20.84 2.70
C VAL A 192 -19.52 20.58 2.88
N LEU A 193 -19.09 20.18 4.07
CA LEU A 193 -17.70 19.77 4.33
C LEU A 193 -17.33 18.56 3.47
N CYS A 194 -18.12 17.50 3.50
CA CYS A 194 -17.87 16.27 2.72
C CYS A 194 -17.85 16.55 1.22
N ASP A 195 -18.81 17.33 0.70
CA ASP A 195 -18.88 17.71 -0.71
C ASP A 195 -17.64 18.50 -1.15
N THR A 196 -17.20 19.44 -0.33
CA THR A 196 -15.98 20.21 -0.61
C THR A 196 -14.73 19.32 -0.62
N VAL A 197 -14.64 18.36 0.30
CA VAL A 197 -13.53 17.40 0.37
C VAL A 197 -13.46 16.53 -0.88
N VAL A 198 -14.57 15.93 -1.31
CA VAL A 198 -14.55 15.04 -2.49
C VAL A 198 -14.17 15.79 -3.76
N GLU A 199 -14.63 17.03 -3.92
CA GLU A 199 -14.25 17.90 -5.04
C GLU A 199 -12.74 18.19 -5.06
N ASP A 200 -12.17 18.60 -3.92
CA ASP A 200 -10.76 18.97 -3.86
C ASP A 200 -9.87 17.73 -4.03
N VAL A 201 -10.24 16.59 -3.44
CA VAL A 201 -9.54 15.33 -3.61
C VAL A 201 -9.62 14.83 -5.07
N GLN A 202 -10.76 14.98 -5.75
CA GLN A 202 -10.87 14.63 -7.17
C GLN A 202 -9.98 15.51 -8.04
N LYS A 203 -9.94 16.83 -7.80
CA LYS A 203 -9.05 17.75 -8.52
C LYS A 203 -7.56 17.45 -8.28
N LEU A 204 -7.23 17.01 -7.06
CA LEU A 204 -5.86 16.66 -6.67
C LEU A 204 -5.39 15.35 -7.29
N THR A 205 -6.25 14.35 -7.32
CA THR A 205 -5.87 12.96 -7.64
C THR A 205 -6.24 12.54 -9.06
N GLY A 206 -7.25 13.17 -9.66
CA GLY A 206 -7.73 12.86 -11.00
C GLY A 206 -8.49 11.53 -11.12
N TYR A 207 -8.91 10.92 -10.00
CA TYR A 207 -9.72 9.70 -10.05
C TYR A 207 -11.10 9.97 -10.65
N ASP A 208 -11.62 9.01 -11.41
CA ASP A 208 -12.94 9.09 -12.04
C ASP A 208 -14.09 9.18 -11.02
N ARG A 209 -13.87 8.68 -9.78
CA ARG A 209 -14.84 8.74 -8.68
C ARG A 209 -14.10 8.96 -7.36
N VAL A 210 -14.61 9.88 -6.54
CA VAL A 210 -14.16 10.14 -5.17
C VAL A 210 -15.40 10.25 -4.29
N MET A 211 -15.37 9.63 -3.11
CA MET A 211 -16.52 9.55 -2.23
C MET A 211 -16.13 9.60 -0.75
N VAL A 212 -17.03 10.11 0.10
CA VAL A 212 -16.94 9.94 1.55
C VAL A 212 -17.78 8.75 1.97
N TYR A 213 -17.13 7.77 2.58
CA TYR A 213 -17.77 6.58 3.12
C TYR A 213 -17.84 6.69 4.65
N LYS A 214 -19.04 6.81 5.20
CA LYS A 214 -19.30 6.95 6.63
C LYS A 214 -19.60 5.59 7.26
N PHE A 215 -18.98 5.27 8.38
CA PHE A 215 -19.35 4.13 9.21
C PHE A 215 -20.46 4.50 10.20
N HIS A 216 -21.46 3.63 10.33
CA HIS A 216 -22.55 3.73 11.31
C HIS A 216 -22.26 2.89 12.56
N GLU A 217 -23.10 2.99 13.59
CA GLU A 217 -22.90 2.37 14.91
C GLU A 217 -22.81 0.83 14.86
N ASP A 218 -23.56 0.21 13.96
CA ASP A 218 -23.56 -1.23 13.70
C ASP A 218 -22.42 -1.69 12.76
N ASN A 219 -21.49 -0.78 12.45
CA ASN A 219 -20.33 -0.97 11.60
C ASN A 219 -20.60 -1.15 10.09
N HIS A 220 -21.84 -1.04 9.61
CA HIS A 220 -22.08 -0.91 8.17
C HIS A 220 -21.63 0.48 7.71
N GLY A 221 -21.55 0.72 6.40
CA GLY A 221 -21.26 2.06 5.93
C GLY A 221 -22.09 2.54 4.76
N GLU A 222 -22.05 3.84 4.57
CA GLU A 222 -22.91 4.59 3.65
C GLU A 222 -22.05 5.59 2.86
N VAL A 223 -22.35 5.73 1.57
CA VAL A 223 -21.76 6.80 0.76
C VAL A 223 -22.55 8.08 0.99
N VAL A 224 -21.99 9.01 1.77
CA VAL A 224 -22.67 10.26 2.19
C VAL A 224 -22.38 11.45 1.27
N SER A 225 -21.31 11.38 0.48
CA SER A 225 -20.95 12.39 -0.51
C SER A 225 -20.14 11.73 -1.62
N GLU A 226 -20.33 12.19 -2.86
CA GLU A 226 -19.72 11.60 -4.04
C GLU A 226 -19.53 12.64 -5.14
N ILE A 227 -18.37 12.60 -5.79
CA ILE A 227 -18.14 13.20 -7.10
C ILE A 227 -17.63 12.14 -8.07
N ARG A 228 -18.16 12.14 -9.28
CA ARG A 228 -17.85 11.12 -10.29
C ARG A 228 -17.88 11.68 -11.70
N ARG A 229 -17.27 10.95 -12.62
CA ARG A 229 -17.46 11.15 -14.05
C ARG A 229 -18.93 10.88 -14.42
N SER A 230 -19.47 11.65 -15.35
CA SER A 230 -20.90 11.71 -15.66
C SER A 230 -21.48 10.40 -16.20
N ASP A 231 -20.67 9.57 -16.85
CA ASP A 231 -21.00 8.28 -17.46
C ASP A 231 -21.10 7.11 -16.47
N LEU A 232 -20.67 7.28 -15.22
CA LEU A 232 -20.69 6.20 -14.22
C LEU A 232 -22.05 6.11 -13.48
N GLU A 233 -22.39 4.98 -12.87
CA GLU A 233 -23.59 4.91 -12.00
C GLU A 233 -23.34 5.59 -10.64
N PRO A 234 -24.28 6.33 -10.06
CA PRO A 234 -24.09 6.96 -8.75
C PRO A 234 -24.13 5.93 -7.62
N TYR A 235 -23.25 6.09 -6.62
CA TYR A 235 -23.29 5.28 -5.39
C TYR A 235 -23.79 6.05 -4.17
N LEU A 236 -24.04 7.35 -4.32
CA LEU A 236 -24.55 8.21 -3.26
C LEU A 236 -25.82 7.62 -2.61
N GLY A 237 -25.83 7.54 -1.27
CA GLY A 237 -26.92 6.99 -0.47
C GLY A 237 -26.98 5.46 -0.39
N LEU A 238 -26.08 4.72 -1.07
CA LEU A 238 -26.03 3.27 -0.94
C LEU A 238 -25.37 2.86 0.39
N HIS A 239 -25.96 1.85 1.02
CA HIS A 239 -25.46 1.21 2.24
C HIS A 239 -24.80 -0.13 1.91
N TYR A 240 -23.67 -0.40 2.56
CA TYR A 240 -22.85 -1.58 2.37
C TYR A 240 -22.61 -2.28 3.71
N PRO A 241 -22.61 -3.63 3.72
CA PRO A 241 -22.49 -4.40 4.95
C PRO A 241 -21.12 -4.22 5.61
N SER A 242 -21.05 -4.46 6.91
CA SER A 242 -19.82 -4.30 7.69
C SER A 242 -18.68 -5.22 7.24
N THR A 243 -19.00 -6.35 6.61
CA THR A 243 -18.03 -7.33 6.11
C THR A 243 -17.27 -6.86 4.87
N ASP A 244 -17.75 -5.84 4.15
CA ASP A 244 -17.08 -5.31 2.95
C ASP A 244 -15.76 -4.62 3.29
N ILE A 245 -15.70 -3.98 4.47
CA ILE A 245 -14.46 -3.45 5.03
C ILE A 245 -14.24 -4.14 6.38
N PRO A 246 -13.48 -5.23 6.40
CA PRO A 246 -13.26 -6.02 7.60
C PRO A 246 -12.64 -5.22 8.75
N GLN A 247 -12.88 -5.65 9.98
CA GLN A 247 -12.46 -4.92 11.18
C GLN A 247 -10.94 -4.72 11.26
N ALA A 248 -10.16 -5.73 10.84
CA ALA A 248 -8.71 -5.65 10.79
C ALA A 248 -8.22 -4.58 9.80
N ALA A 249 -8.89 -4.43 8.64
CA ALA A 249 -8.54 -3.40 7.67
C ALA A 249 -8.83 -2.00 8.23
N ARG A 250 -9.95 -1.81 8.94
CA ARG A 250 -10.28 -0.54 9.62
C ARG A 250 -9.22 -0.16 10.66
N PHE A 251 -8.80 -1.14 11.47
CA PHE A 251 -7.74 -0.93 12.44
C PHE A 251 -6.42 -0.52 11.76
N LEU A 252 -6.06 -1.18 10.65
CA LEU A 252 -4.87 -0.82 9.89
C LEU A 252 -4.95 0.59 9.30
N PHE A 253 -6.12 1.07 8.89
CA PHE A 253 -6.28 2.45 8.39
C PHE A 253 -6.04 3.51 9.47
N MET A 254 -6.12 3.17 10.77
CA MET A 254 -5.72 4.07 11.84
C MET A 254 -4.20 4.28 11.89
N GLN A 255 -3.43 3.26 11.49
CA GLN A 255 -1.97 3.32 11.39
C GLN A 255 -1.52 3.86 10.04
N ASN A 256 -2.07 3.31 8.95
CA ASN A 256 -1.76 3.69 7.56
C ASN A 256 -2.96 4.39 6.93
N ARG A 257 -2.91 5.72 6.95
CA ARG A 257 -4.04 6.58 6.56
C ARG A 257 -4.28 6.66 5.05
N VAL A 258 -3.34 6.16 4.24
CA VAL A 258 -3.40 6.21 2.78
C VAL A 258 -2.99 4.85 2.24
N ARG A 259 -3.80 4.30 1.33
CA ARG A 259 -3.51 3.06 0.60
C ARG A 259 -3.88 3.25 -0.86
N MET A 260 -2.97 2.93 -1.76
CA MET A 260 -3.21 2.97 -3.20
C MET A 260 -3.22 1.55 -3.76
N ILE A 261 -4.17 1.25 -4.65
CA ILE A 261 -4.17 0.03 -5.45
C ILE A 261 -4.20 0.46 -6.91
N CYS A 262 -3.13 0.20 -7.66
CA CYS A 262 -3.01 0.69 -9.04
C CYS A 262 -3.89 -0.10 -10.02
N ASP A 263 -3.90 -1.42 -9.91
CA ASP A 263 -4.70 -2.31 -10.76
C ASP A 263 -5.04 -3.59 -10.01
N CYS A 264 -6.33 -3.81 -9.78
CA CYS A 264 -6.82 -5.00 -9.09
C CYS A 264 -6.67 -6.30 -9.92
N ARG A 265 -6.45 -6.19 -11.23
CA ARG A 265 -6.23 -7.33 -12.14
C ARG A 265 -4.75 -7.63 -12.36
N ALA A 266 -3.85 -6.74 -11.92
CA ALA A 266 -2.43 -6.97 -12.03
C ALA A 266 -2.04 -8.19 -11.17
N LYS A 267 -1.20 -9.06 -11.74
CA LYS A 267 -0.72 -10.23 -11.01
C LYS A 267 0.17 -9.75 -9.85
N PRO A 268 -0.13 -10.12 -8.59
CA PRO A 268 0.69 -9.73 -7.46
C PRO A 268 2.08 -10.36 -7.57
N VAL A 269 3.09 -9.65 -7.08
CA VAL A 269 4.48 -10.07 -7.13
C VAL A 269 4.85 -10.69 -5.78
N LYS A 270 5.47 -11.86 -5.82
CA LYS A 270 5.90 -12.56 -4.61
C LYS A 270 7.17 -11.95 -4.04
N ILE A 271 7.26 -12.00 -2.71
CA ILE A 271 8.46 -11.64 -1.97
C ILE A 271 9.30 -12.88 -1.70
N ILE A 272 10.57 -12.80 -2.06
CA ILE A 272 11.61 -13.76 -1.72
C ILE A 272 12.33 -13.23 -0.49
N GLN A 273 12.41 -14.03 0.57
CA GLN A 273 13.00 -13.63 1.84
C GLN A 273 14.00 -14.67 2.34
N SER A 274 14.89 -14.27 3.25
CA SER A 274 15.86 -15.17 3.89
C SER A 274 15.15 -16.31 4.62
N LYS A 275 15.70 -17.52 4.51
CA LYS A 275 15.21 -18.72 5.23
C LYS A 275 15.44 -18.64 6.74
N GLU A 276 16.30 -17.72 7.19
CA GLU A 276 16.60 -17.49 8.60
C GLU A 276 15.46 -16.74 9.31
N LEU A 277 14.57 -16.07 8.56
CA LEU A 277 13.42 -15.39 9.11
C LEU A 277 12.36 -16.40 9.57
N LYS A 278 12.00 -16.32 10.85
CA LYS A 278 11.01 -17.23 11.50
C LYS A 278 9.60 -17.06 10.95
N GLN A 279 9.28 -15.90 10.39
CA GLN A 279 7.97 -15.54 9.89
C GLN A 279 8.09 -14.66 8.64
N PRO A 280 7.03 -14.54 7.81
CA PRO A 280 7.07 -13.67 6.66
C PRO A 280 7.23 -12.20 7.04
N LEU A 281 7.80 -11.37 6.16
CA LEU A 281 8.01 -9.95 6.44
C LEU A 281 6.70 -9.22 6.76
N CYS A 282 6.75 -8.26 7.70
CA CYS A 282 5.63 -7.36 7.99
C CYS A 282 5.55 -6.28 6.90
N LEU A 283 4.42 -6.22 6.18
CA LEU A 283 4.22 -5.34 5.03
C LEU A 283 3.06 -4.36 5.25
N VAL A 284 2.62 -4.22 6.49
CA VAL A 284 1.47 -3.38 6.86
C VAL A 284 1.60 -1.97 6.31
N ASN A 285 2.81 -1.41 6.37
CA ASN A 285 3.11 -0.03 5.97
C ASN A 285 3.68 0.09 4.55
N SER A 286 3.81 -1.02 3.80
CA SER A 286 4.35 -0.99 2.44
C SER A 286 3.32 -0.37 1.48
N THR A 287 3.77 0.49 0.56
CA THR A 287 2.88 1.37 -0.23
C THR A 287 2.04 0.68 -1.29
#